data_AF-A0A939BTE1-F1
#
_entry.id   AF-A0A939BTE1-F1
#
_cell.length_a   1.000
_cell.length_b   1.000
_cell.length_c   1.000
_cell.angle_alpha   90.00
_cell.angle_beta   90.00
_cell.angle_gamma   90.00
#
_symmetry.space_group_name_H-M   'P 1'
#
loop_
_entity.id
_entity.type
_entity.pdbx_description
1 polymer ?
#
loop_
_entity_poly.entity_id
_entity_poly.type
_entity_poly.pdbx_seq_one_letter_code
_entity_poly.pdbx_strand_id
1 'polypeptide(L)'
;MKLTYEIQGSKNRLQSVFRRRREASGRYMTFSFFVKRGDNYFNFKKCKKIKKLIKRFRKLELSSFSADPDEKTASLYAFKNLIKNILYYKDYIKDDFLRKKMNNINLDFDNISGAYEVKGEMIPLIDDIEEYVEDTEKILNTDTNNKNWELNFSKLERMNIISEIAHTLQERMTTREINIFLNGFNLDFEEKEMANSKRVYVEEILSNVSEDIVVDIANELDIEINQYDDLEVEKINKLNFNYINDQIDKCRNKLKDKDYDGAITNARTLVESVCYYILEDSGKEISNKGDLIKLYKTVSDLLQMDPSIYNEDFLKQISSGFFSIINGIASLRNELSDAHGRSKDNYYKPEYRHAMLAVNSAKTISEFLYSSWENRNIKQDKCE
;
A
#
# COMPACT_ATOMS: atom_id res chain seq x y z
N MET A 1 43.48 20.46 -8.85
CA MET A 1 43.04 20.22 -10.24
C MET A 1 42.82 18.75 -10.62
N LYS A 2 43.42 17.75 -9.94
CA LYS A 2 43.11 16.32 -10.18
C LYS A 2 41.84 15.80 -9.49
N LEU A 3 41.42 16.38 -8.36
CA LEU A 3 40.18 15.99 -7.64
C LEU A 3 38.86 16.42 -8.31
N THR A 4 38.90 17.39 -9.22
CA THR A 4 37.72 17.82 -9.98
C THR A 4 37.45 16.96 -11.22
N TYR A 5 38.41 16.12 -11.65
CA TYR A 5 38.23 15.24 -12.82
C TYR A 5 37.66 13.86 -12.46
N GLU A 6 37.83 13.37 -11.23
CA GLU A 6 37.25 12.08 -10.79
C GLU A 6 35.76 12.18 -10.45
N ILE A 7 35.30 13.30 -9.90
CA ILE A 7 33.88 13.55 -9.58
C ILE A 7 33.04 13.74 -10.86
N GLN A 8 33.63 14.27 -11.93
CA GLN A 8 32.99 14.37 -13.25
C GLN A 8 32.90 13.00 -13.96
N GLY A 9 33.82 12.07 -13.67
CA GLY A 9 33.86 10.72 -14.24
C GLY A 9 32.74 9.80 -13.70
N SER A 10 32.38 9.94 -12.43
CA SER A 10 31.33 9.14 -11.77
C SER A 10 29.92 9.58 -12.18
N LYS A 11 29.68 10.89 -12.31
CA LYS A 11 28.42 11.45 -12.86
C LYS A 11 28.19 11.03 -14.32
N ASN A 12 29.25 10.99 -15.13
CA ASN A 12 29.15 10.61 -16.55
C ASN A 12 28.97 9.10 -16.79
N ARG A 13 29.43 8.22 -15.88
CA ARG A 13 29.21 6.76 -16.02
C ARG A 13 27.75 6.36 -15.79
N LEU A 14 27.09 6.88 -14.75
CA LEU A 14 25.67 6.61 -14.48
C LEU A 14 24.76 7.23 -15.55
N GLN A 15 25.03 8.47 -15.98
CA GLN A 15 24.27 9.06 -17.09
C GLN A 15 24.46 8.31 -18.43
N SER A 16 25.62 7.68 -18.68
CA SER A 16 25.85 6.92 -19.93
C SER A 16 25.11 5.57 -19.99
N VAL A 17 24.80 4.95 -18.84
CA VAL A 17 24.00 3.72 -18.76
C VAL A 17 22.52 4.03 -18.97
N PHE A 18 22.04 5.15 -18.42
CA PHE A 18 20.67 5.62 -18.63
C PHE A 18 20.43 6.26 -20.01
N ARG A 19 21.46 6.86 -20.64
CA ARG A 19 21.33 7.53 -21.95
C ARG A 19 21.42 6.58 -23.14
N ARG A 20 22.28 5.55 -23.10
CA ARG A 20 22.40 4.57 -24.21
C ARG A 20 21.17 3.67 -24.40
N ARG A 21 20.24 3.60 -23.42
CA ARG A 21 18.94 2.92 -23.57
C ARG A 21 17.79 3.85 -23.98
N ARG A 22 17.94 5.18 -23.90
CA ARG A 22 16.90 6.15 -24.34
C ARG A 22 16.87 6.36 -25.85
N GLU A 23 17.97 6.11 -26.57
CA GLU A 23 18.07 6.39 -28.01
C GLU A 23 17.78 5.17 -28.90
N ALA A 24 17.68 3.96 -28.35
CA ALA A 24 17.48 2.72 -29.14
C ALA A 24 16.01 2.23 -29.27
N SER A 25 15.06 2.87 -28.60
CA SER A 25 13.64 2.51 -28.74
C SER A 25 12.76 3.76 -28.69
N GLY A 26 12.51 4.33 -29.87
CA GLY A 26 11.56 5.43 -30.10
C GLY A 26 10.10 5.03 -29.86
N ARG A 27 9.80 4.52 -28.67
CA ARG A 27 8.45 4.38 -28.11
C ARG A 27 8.55 4.84 -26.68
N TYR A 28 7.67 5.73 -26.27
CA TYR A 28 7.39 6.01 -24.86
C TYR A 28 7.11 4.66 -24.18
N MET A 29 8.10 4.09 -23.48
CA MET A 29 7.87 2.95 -22.61
C MET A 29 7.16 3.50 -21.38
N THR A 30 5.84 3.56 -21.48
CA THR A 30 4.95 3.77 -20.35
C THR A 30 5.19 2.67 -19.32
N PHE A 31 5.11 3.07 -18.06
CA PHE A 31 5.44 2.33 -16.83
C PHE A 31 4.57 1.08 -16.58
N SER A 32 3.90 0.53 -17.59
CA SER A 32 3.06 -0.67 -17.50
C SER A 32 3.84 -1.96 -17.20
N PHE A 33 5.18 -1.89 -17.12
CA PHE A 33 6.03 -3.00 -16.71
C PHE A 33 6.33 -3.04 -15.20
N PHE A 34 5.93 -2.03 -14.41
CA PHE A 34 6.22 -1.97 -12.98
C PHE A 34 5.16 -2.64 -12.07
N VAL A 35 4.04 -3.10 -12.63
CA VAL A 35 2.95 -3.75 -11.87
C VAL A 35 2.67 -5.14 -12.46
N LYS A 36 3.68 -6.01 -12.49
CA LYS A 36 3.43 -7.45 -12.58
C LYS A 36 3.57 -8.05 -11.19
N ARG A 37 2.43 -8.50 -10.66
CA ARG A 37 2.30 -9.41 -9.51
C ARG A 37 3.40 -10.48 -9.54
N GLY A 38 4.22 -10.55 -8.49
CA GLY A 38 5.11 -11.70 -8.25
C GLY A 38 6.56 -11.42 -7.88
N ASP A 39 7.05 -10.18 -7.93
CA ASP A 39 8.46 -9.89 -7.66
C ASP A 39 8.66 -9.14 -6.32
N ASN A 40 9.60 -9.63 -5.50
CA ASN A 40 10.06 -9.07 -4.22
C ASN A 40 10.62 -7.64 -4.34
N TYR A 41 9.77 -6.60 -4.37
CA TYR A 41 10.22 -5.21 -4.54
C TYR A 41 10.40 -4.42 -3.23
N PHE A 42 11.30 -3.43 -3.28
CA PHE A 42 11.56 -2.42 -2.25
C PHE A 42 10.41 -1.38 -2.28
N ASN A 43 9.67 -1.23 -1.17
CA ASN A 43 8.49 -0.36 -1.07
C ASN A 43 8.67 0.72 0.02
N PHE A 44 7.69 1.63 0.17
CA PHE A 44 7.74 2.71 1.18
C PHE A 44 7.94 2.20 2.61
N LYS A 45 7.30 1.10 2.97
CA LYS A 45 7.42 0.50 4.31
C LYS A 45 8.86 0.01 4.55
N LYS A 46 9.47 -0.67 3.55
CA LYS A 46 10.88 -1.09 3.58
C LYS A 46 11.84 0.11 3.65
N CYS A 47 11.56 1.20 2.92
CA CYS A 47 12.31 2.46 3.01
C CYS A 47 12.28 3.05 4.42
N LYS A 48 11.11 3.08 5.07
CA LYS A 48 10.96 3.59 6.44
C LYS A 48 11.70 2.71 7.46
N LYS A 49 11.61 1.38 7.32
CA LYS A 49 12.29 0.41 8.21
C LYS A 49 13.82 0.51 8.10
N ILE A 50 14.37 0.53 6.89
CA ILE A 50 15.83 0.63 6.71
C ILE A 50 16.37 1.97 7.20
N LYS A 51 15.65 3.09 7.01
CA LYS A 51 16.00 4.40 7.61
C LYS A 51 16.04 4.34 9.14
N LYS A 52 15.12 3.63 9.79
CA LYS A 52 15.12 3.41 11.24
C LYS A 52 16.37 2.61 11.67
N LEU A 53 16.75 1.59 10.92
CA LEU A 53 17.96 0.80 11.17
C LEU A 53 19.24 1.63 10.98
N ILE A 54 19.33 2.43 9.91
CA ILE A 54 20.43 3.38 9.67
C ILE A 54 20.56 4.36 10.84
N LYS A 55 19.44 4.92 11.30
CA LYS A 55 19.43 5.83 12.46
C LYS A 55 19.88 5.13 13.75
N ARG A 56 19.53 3.85 13.95
CA ARG A 56 20.04 3.05 15.08
C ARG A 56 21.53 2.80 14.95
N PHE A 57 22.02 2.45 13.76
CA PHE A 57 23.44 2.22 13.50
C PHE A 57 24.28 3.46 13.80
N ARG A 58 23.84 4.63 13.33
CA ARG A 58 24.53 5.91 13.59
C ARG A 58 24.56 6.31 15.07
N LYS A 59 23.58 5.85 15.87
CA LYS A 59 23.52 6.12 17.31
C LYS A 59 24.23 5.06 18.17
N LEU A 60 24.57 3.91 17.61
CA LEU A 60 25.13 2.81 18.37
C LEU A 60 26.58 3.09 18.74
N GLU A 61 26.88 3.16 20.02
CA GLU A 61 28.25 3.22 20.54
C GLU A 61 28.71 1.81 20.94
N LEU A 62 29.88 1.41 20.44
CA LEU A 62 30.51 0.16 20.87
C LEU A 62 31.17 0.39 22.22
N SER A 63 31.14 -0.63 23.08
CA SER A 63 31.78 -0.58 24.39
C SER A 63 33.29 -0.36 24.27
N SER A 64 33.87 0.33 25.24
CA SER A 64 35.33 0.56 25.27
C SER A 64 36.14 -0.73 25.47
N PHE A 65 37.41 -0.72 25.07
CA PHE A 65 38.34 -1.84 25.32
C PHE A 65 38.53 -2.15 26.81
N SER A 66 38.30 -1.17 27.68
CA SER A 66 38.39 -1.30 29.15
C SER A 66 37.06 -1.66 29.82
N ALA A 67 35.96 -1.77 29.08
CA ALA A 67 34.65 -2.11 29.62
C ALA A 67 34.63 -3.53 30.23
N ASP A 68 33.64 -3.77 31.09
CA ASP A 68 33.42 -5.08 31.70
C ASP A 68 33.12 -6.16 30.64
N PRO A 69 33.54 -7.44 30.83
CA PRO A 69 33.26 -8.51 29.87
C PRO A 69 31.78 -8.68 29.50
N ASP A 70 30.85 -8.45 30.43
CA ASP A 70 29.42 -8.59 30.16
C ASP A 70 28.92 -7.44 29.28
N GLU A 71 29.41 -6.22 29.52
CA GLU A 71 29.11 -5.03 28.72
C GLU A 71 29.64 -5.19 27.28
N LYS A 72 30.85 -5.74 27.13
CA LYS A 72 31.44 -6.06 25.83
C LYS A 72 30.60 -7.08 25.07
N THR A 73 30.17 -8.13 25.76
CA THR A 73 29.36 -9.20 25.18
C THR A 73 28.00 -8.64 24.71
N ALA A 74 27.31 -7.87 25.55
CA ALA A 74 26.05 -7.24 25.20
C ALA A 74 26.19 -6.28 24.00
N SER A 75 27.24 -5.45 23.98
CA SER A 75 27.56 -4.54 22.88
C SER A 75 27.81 -5.29 21.57
N LEU A 76 28.54 -6.40 21.62
CA LEU A 76 28.82 -7.27 20.47
C LEU A 76 27.55 -7.89 19.89
N TYR A 77 26.69 -8.45 20.74
CA TYR A 77 25.43 -9.04 20.31
C TYR A 77 24.50 -7.98 19.69
N ALA A 78 24.36 -6.83 20.34
CA ALA A 78 23.54 -5.73 19.83
C ALA A 78 24.05 -5.23 18.46
N PHE A 79 25.36 -5.09 18.31
CA PHE A 79 25.97 -4.68 17.04
C PHE A 79 25.76 -5.73 15.94
N LYS A 80 26.10 -7.00 16.18
CA LYS A 80 25.90 -8.09 15.22
C LYS A 80 24.46 -8.19 14.75
N ASN A 81 23.51 -8.13 15.67
CA ASN A 81 22.08 -8.20 15.34
C ASN A 81 21.65 -7.01 14.49
N LEU A 82 22.15 -5.80 14.81
CA LEU A 82 21.85 -4.62 14.01
C LEU A 82 22.37 -4.75 12.58
N ILE A 83 23.61 -5.24 12.39
CA ILE A 83 24.17 -5.42 11.05
C ILE A 83 23.40 -6.50 10.28
N LYS A 84 23.07 -7.63 10.90
CA LYS A 84 22.22 -8.66 10.28
C LYS A 84 20.89 -8.09 9.79
N ASN A 85 20.24 -7.27 10.60
CA ASN A 85 18.97 -6.63 10.24
C ASN A 85 19.10 -5.66 9.07
N ILE A 86 20.24 -4.98 8.94
CA ILE A 86 20.52 -4.12 7.78
C ILE A 86 20.78 -4.98 6.54
N LEU A 87 21.60 -6.03 6.68
CA LEU A 87 21.98 -6.92 5.58
C LEU A 87 20.81 -7.77 5.06
N TYR A 88 19.78 -8.00 5.88
CA TYR A 88 18.52 -8.63 5.45
C TYR A 88 17.92 -7.96 4.21
N TYR A 89 18.05 -6.63 4.10
CA TYR A 89 17.45 -5.88 2.99
C TYR A 89 18.18 -6.04 1.65
N LYS A 90 19.34 -6.69 1.62
CA LYS A 90 20.17 -6.84 0.40
C LYS A 90 19.42 -7.49 -0.76
N ASP A 91 18.55 -8.46 -0.48
CA ASP A 91 17.84 -9.23 -1.52
C ASP A 91 16.70 -8.43 -2.15
N TYR A 92 16.32 -7.30 -1.54
CA TYR A 92 15.34 -6.36 -2.06
C TYR A 92 15.98 -5.16 -2.77
N ILE A 93 17.31 -5.04 -2.74
CA ILE A 93 18.06 -3.96 -3.39
C ILE A 93 18.39 -4.37 -4.83
N LYS A 94 17.89 -3.57 -5.79
CA LYS A 94 18.12 -3.78 -7.23
C LYS A 94 19.51 -3.39 -7.68
N ASP A 95 20.18 -2.51 -6.94
CA ASP A 95 21.55 -2.14 -7.27
C ASP A 95 22.50 -3.32 -7.02
N ASP A 96 22.94 -3.95 -8.11
CA ASP A 96 23.82 -5.11 -8.10
C ASP A 96 25.17 -4.83 -7.43
N PHE A 97 25.66 -3.60 -7.51
CA PHE A 97 26.94 -3.21 -6.93
C PHE A 97 26.81 -3.03 -5.42
N LEU A 98 25.75 -2.36 -4.97
CA LEU A 98 25.41 -2.23 -3.55
C LEU A 98 25.14 -3.58 -2.90
N ARG A 99 24.37 -4.45 -3.57
CA ARG A 99 24.12 -5.82 -3.11
C ARG A 99 25.40 -6.64 -2.98
N LYS A 100 26.36 -6.49 -3.90
CA LYS A 100 27.69 -7.11 -3.78
C LYS A 100 28.48 -6.58 -2.59
N LYS A 101 28.47 -5.26 -2.34
CA LYS A 101 29.11 -4.69 -1.13
C LYS A 101 28.50 -5.28 0.15
N MET A 102 27.17 -5.36 0.23
CA MET A 102 26.48 -5.94 1.38
C MET A 102 26.82 -7.42 1.60
N ASN A 103 26.97 -8.20 0.52
CA ASN A 103 27.37 -9.62 0.62
C ASN A 103 28.82 -9.83 1.10
N ASN A 104 29.68 -8.83 0.98
CA ASN A 104 31.08 -8.94 1.38
C ASN A 104 31.32 -8.64 2.86
N ILE A 105 30.31 -8.15 3.59
CA ILE A 105 30.44 -7.86 5.02
C ILE A 105 30.58 -9.17 5.80
N ASN A 106 31.73 -9.36 6.44
CA ASN A 106 31.99 -10.53 7.27
C ASN A 106 31.51 -10.28 8.71
N LEU A 107 30.65 -11.16 9.23
CA LEU A 107 30.15 -11.11 10.61
C LEU A 107 30.82 -12.12 11.55
N ASP A 108 31.87 -12.80 11.07
CA ASP A 108 32.68 -13.74 11.85
C ASP A 108 33.74 -13.02 12.68
N PHE A 109 33.28 -12.34 13.74
CA PHE A 109 34.13 -11.72 14.76
C PHE A 109 33.55 -12.02 16.13
N ASP A 110 34.36 -12.23 17.16
CA ASP A 110 33.91 -12.58 18.52
C ASP A 110 34.32 -11.55 19.58
N ASN A 111 34.99 -10.49 19.16
CA ASN A 111 35.58 -9.49 20.04
C ASN A 111 35.33 -8.05 19.54
N ILE A 112 35.55 -7.09 20.43
CA ILE A 112 35.30 -5.66 20.19
C ILE A 112 36.19 -5.09 19.07
N SER A 113 37.40 -5.60 18.88
CA SER A 113 38.27 -5.14 17.79
C SER A 113 37.65 -5.44 16.43
N GLY A 114 37.21 -6.68 16.21
CA GLY A 114 36.51 -7.07 14.98
C GLY A 114 35.19 -6.31 14.80
N ALA A 115 34.49 -5.96 15.88
CA ALA A 115 33.30 -5.11 15.79
C ALA A 115 33.62 -3.70 15.29
N TYR A 116 34.73 -3.09 15.74
CA TYR A 116 35.16 -1.78 15.24
C TYR A 116 35.58 -1.83 13.76
N GLU A 117 36.25 -2.90 13.33
CA GLU A 117 36.62 -3.13 11.93
C GLU A 117 35.38 -3.20 11.03
N VAL A 118 34.43 -4.07 11.37
CA VAL A 118 33.16 -4.18 10.63
C VAL A 118 32.36 -2.88 10.68
N LYS A 119 32.38 -2.15 11.81
CA LYS A 119 31.75 -0.83 11.89
C LYS A 119 32.38 0.16 10.91
N GLY A 120 33.69 0.13 10.75
CA GLY A 120 34.42 0.92 9.76
C GLY A 120 34.00 0.60 8.32
N GLU A 121 33.82 -0.67 7.98
CA GLU A 121 33.32 -1.10 6.67
C GLU A 121 31.85 -0.75 6.43
N MET A 122 31.04 -0.83 7.49
CA MET A 122 29.61 -0.54 7.42
C MET A 122 29.30 0.95 7.25
N ILE A 123 30.12 1.88 7.74
CA ILE A 123 29.87 3.33 7.62
C ILE A 123 29.68 3.76 6.14
N PRO A 124 30.64 3.55 5.22
CA PRO A 124 30.46 3.96 3.83
C PRO A 124 29.34 3.18 3.14
N LEU A 125 29.12 1.92 3.53
CA LEU A 125 28.01 1.12 3.02
C LEU A 125 26.65 1.68 3.46
N ILE A 126 26.55 2.16 4.69
CA ILE A 126 25.33 2.77 5.23
C ILE A 126 25.00 4.06 4.49
N ASP A 127 25.99 4.86 4.14
CA ASP A 127 25.78 6.07 3.34
C ASP A 127 25.26 5.72 1.94
N ASP A 128 25.84 4.71 1.27
CA ASP A 128 25.35 4.22 -0.03
C ASP A 128 23.91 3.66 0.06
N ILE A 129 23.59 2.94 1.14
CA ILE A 129 22.23 2.42 1.38
C ILE A 129 21.27 3.58 1.63
N GLU A 130 21.65 4.58 2.42
CA GLU A 130 20.81 5.76 2.69
C GLU A 130 20.49 6.51 1.40
N GLU A 131 21.49 6.75 0.53
CA GLU A 131 21.31 7.37 -0.78
C GLU A 131 20.35 6.57 -1.67
N TYR A 132 20.55 5.25 -1.78
CA TYR A 132 19.66 4.36 -2.54
C TYR A 132 18.21 4.44 -2.06
N VAL A 133 18.02 4.47 -0.74
CA VAL A 133 16.69 4.50 -0.11
C VAL A 133 16.02 5.84 -0.33
N GLU A 134 16.75 6.95 -0.22
CA GLU A 134 16.22 8.29 -0.52
C GLU A 134 15.78 8.42 -1.97
N ASP A 135 16.58 7.92 -2.91
CA ASP A 135 16.23 7.96 -4.33
C ASP A 135 15.04 7.05 -4.65
N THR A 136 14.96 5.88 -4.02
CA THR A 136 13.79 5.00 -4.12
C THR A 136 12.54 5.68 -3.57
N GLU A 137 12.64 6.36 -2.42
CA GLU A 137 11.52 7.10 -1.84
C GLU A 137 11.07 8.26 -2.72
N LYS A 138 11.98 9.00 -3.37
CA LYS A 138 11.62 10.06 -4.32
C LYS A 138 10.81 9.49 -5.49
N ILE A 139 11.23 8.34 -6.03
CA ILE A 139 10.52 7.64 -7.12
C ILE A 139 9.15 7.15 -6.65
N LEU A 140 9.04 6.64 -5.42
CA LEU A 140 7.76 6.18 -4.88
C LEU A 140 6.82 7.35 -4.53
N ASN A 141 7.35 8.50 -4.09
CA ASN A 141 6.59 9.71 -3.73
C ASN A 141 6.05 10.46 -4.96
N THR A 142 6.65 10.27 -6.14
CA THR A 142 6.05 10.80 -7.38
C THR A 142 4.75 10.08 -7.77
N ASP A 143 4.43 8.94 -7.16
CA ASP A 143 3.27 8.11 -7.54
C ASP A 143 2.19 7.94 -6.45
N THR A 144 2.36 8.37 -5.18
CA THR A 144 1.28 8.25 -4.17
C THR A 144 1.29 9.33 -3.08
N ASN A 145 0.13 9.98 -2.87
CA ASN A 145 -0.22 10.74 -1.67
C ASN A 145 -0.39 9.76 -0.49
N ASN A 146 0.62 9.62 0.38
CA ASN A 146 0.60 8.63 1.45
C ASN A 146 0.11 9.24 2.79
N LYS A 147 -1.11 8.86 3.23
CA LYS A 147 -1.64 9.13 4.57
C LYS A 147 -1.46 7.90 5.46
N ASN A 148 -0.82 8.08 6.62
CA ASN A 148 -0.81 7.08 7.69
C ASN A 148 -2.23 6.93 8.26
N TRP A 149 -2.79 5.71 8.22
CA TRP A 149 -4.02 5.36 8.93
C TRP A 149 -3.67 4.51 10.14
N GLU A 150 -4.12 4.90 11.33
CA GLU A 150 -4.12 4.02 12.50
C GLU A 150 -5.10 2.88 12.25
N LEU A 151 -4.64 1.64 12.43
CA LEU A 151 -5.40 0.42 12.14
C LEU A 151 -5.99 -0.12 13.44
N ASN A 152 -7.30 -0.32 13.48
CA ASN A 152 -8.00 -0.98 14.59
C ASN A 152 -8.72 -2.24 14.07
N PHE A 153 -8.26 -3.43 14.45
CA PHE A 153 -8.91 -4.71 14.13
C PHE A 153 -10.02 -5.07 15.14
N SER A 154 -11.02 -5.84 14.72
CA SER A 154 -11.85 -6.58 15.67
C SER A 154 -11.05 -7.74 16.30
N LYS A 155 -11.46 -8.20 17.49
CA LYS A 155 -10.81 -9.32 18.18
C LYS A 155 -10.73 -10.61 17.33
N LEU A 156 -11.74 -10.86 16.50
CA LEU A 156 -11.78 -12.04 15.62
C LEU A 156 -10.82 -11.89 14.43
N GLU A 157 -10.79 -10.71 13.80
CA GLU A 157 -9.83 -10.41 12.71
C GLU A 157 -8.40 -10.49 13.20
N ARG A 158 -8.13 -9.94 14.39
CA ARG A 158 -6.83 -10.04 15.04
C ARG A 158 -6.42 -11.50 15.27
N MET A 159 -7.33 -12.34 15.77
CA MET A 159 -7.06 -13.77 15.95
C MET A 159 -6.75 -14.47 14.62
N ASN A 160 -7.52 -14.19 13.57
CA ASN A 160 -7.31 -14.81 12.26
C ASN A 160 -5.96 -14.43 11.67
N ILE A 161 -5.58 -13.16 11.71
CA ILE A 161 -4.29 -12.68 11.20
C ILE A 161 -3.13 -13.29 12.00
N ILE A 162 -3.24 -13.34 13.34
CA ILE A 162 -2.22 -13.98 14.18
C ILE A 162 -2.09 -15.47 13.84
N SER A 163 -3.21 -16.16 13.63
CA SER A 163 -3.22 -17.58 13.22
C SER A 163 -2.56 -17.78 11.85
N GLU A 164 -2.80 -16.90 10.88
CA GLU A 164 -2.15 -16.99 9.56
C GLU A 164 -0.65 -16.70 9.61
N ILE A 165 -0.24 -15.70 10.38
CA ILE A 165 1.18 -15.41 10.66
C ILE A 165 1.84 -16.66 11.26
N ALA A 166 1.23 -17.23 12.29
CA ALA A 166 1.75 -18.41 12.98
C ALA A 166 1.86 -19.62 12.06
N HIS A 167 0.88 -19.83 11.18
CA HIS A 167 0.91 -20.88 10.17
C HIS A 167 2.06 -20.68 9.18
N THR A 168 2.16 -19.47 8.62
CA THR A 168 3.17 -19.13 7.60
C THR A 168 4.59 -19.25 8.16
N LEU A 169 4.82 -18.77 9.39
CA LEU A 169 6.10 -18.92 10.07
C LEU A 169 6.41 -20.39 10.38
N GLN A 170 5.41 -21.18 10.81
CA GLN A 170 5.60 -22.61 11.05
C GLN A 170 6.01 -23.36 9.78
N GLU A 171 5.45 -23.02 8.62
CA GLU A 171 5.79 -23.66 7.35
C GLU A 171 7.18 -23.25 6.84
N ARG A 172 7.55 -21.97 7.00
CA ARG A 172 8.74 -21.39 6.35
C ARG A 172 9.99 -21.40 7.21
N MET A 173 9.88 -21.49 8.54
CA MET A 173 11.00 -21.21 9.46
C MET A 173 11.13 -22.24 10.58
N THR A 174 12.36 -22.46 11.04
CA THR A 174 12.68 -23.17 12.29
C THR A 174 12.38 -22.31 13.52
N THR A 175 12.31 -22.90 14.71
CA THR A 175 12.07 -22.14 15.96
C THR A 175 13.11 -21.03 16.17
N ARG A 176 14.39 -21.32 15.87
CA ARG A 176 15.48 -20.33 15.98
C ARG A 176 15.33 -19.18 14.97
N GLU A 177 14.95 -19.48 13.73
CA GLU A 177 14.69 -18.45 12.71
C GLU A 177 13.47 -17.60 13.07
N ILE A 178 12.42 -18.20 13.65
CA ILE A 178 11.26 -17.47 14.17
C ILE A 178 11.69 -16.50 15.28
N ASN A 179 12.54 -16.92 16.22
CA ASN A 179 13.07 -16.02 17.25
C ASN A 179 13.78 -14.81 16.63
N ILE A 180 14.68 -15.06 15.66
CA ILE A 180 15.42 -14.01 14.96
C ILE A 180 14.46 -13.05 14.23
N PHE A 181 13.48 -13.60 13.50
CA PHE A 181 12.51 -12.83 12.74
C PHE A 181 11.65 -11.93 13.65
N LEU A 182 11.08 -12.48 14.73
CA LEU A 182 10.23 -11.74 15.66
C LEU A 182 11.02 -10.68 16.46
N ASN A 183 12.28 -10.98 16.83
CA ASN A 183 13.19 -9.99 17.42
C ASN A 183 13.46 -8.80 16.49
N GLY A 184 13.38 -8.99 15.17
CA GLY A 184 13.48 -7.92 14.17
C GLY A 184 12.42 -6.81 14.35
N PHE A 185 11.31 -7.12 15.02
CA PHE A 185 10.24 -6.18 15.35
C PHE A 185 10.36 -5.57 16.76
N ASN A 186 11.48 -5.82 17.46
CA ASN A 186 11.72 -5.45 18.87
C ASN A 186 10.64 -6.00 19.83
N LEU A 187 10.20 -7.24 19.61
CA LEU A 187 9.33 -7.93 20.54
C LEU A 187 10.13 -8.45 21.74
N ASP A 188 9.55 -8.34 22.93
CA ASP A 188 10.12 -8.90 24.16
C ASP A 188 9.41 -10.24 24.45
N PHE A 189 10.14 -11.35 24.31
CA PHE A 189 9.63 -12.70 24.57
C PHE A 189 10.77 -13.66 24.93
N GLU A 190 10.44 -14.72 25.67
CA GLU A 190 11.39 -15.78 26.02
C GLU A 190 11.67 -16.69 24.81
N GLU A 191 12.90 -16.64 24.32
CA GLU A 191 13.34 -17.47 23.19
C GLU A 191 13.34 -18.96 23.55
N LYS A 192 12.71 -19.78 22.70
CA LYS A 192 12.80 -21.24 22.80
C LYS A 192 13.82 -21.78 21.80
N GLU A 193 14.68 -22.70 22.25
CA GLU A 193 15.58 -23.44 21.34
C GLU A 193 14.79 -24.33 20.39
N MET A 194 13.75 -24.99 20.90
CA MET A 194 12.86 -25.86 20.13
C MET A 194 11.45 -25.84 20.75
N ALA A 195 10.48 -25.30 20.02
CA ALA A 195 9.09 -25.24 20.47
C ALA A 195 8.35 -26.55 20.16
N ASN A 196 7.54 -27.03 21.10
CA ASN A 196 6.68 -28.21 20.92
C ASN A 196 5.66 -28.01 19.76
N SER A 197 5.16 -26.79 19.61
CA SER A 197 4.39 -26.35 18.45
C SER A 197 4.83 -24.93 18.09
N LYS A 198 5.36 -24.76 16.87
CA LYS A 198 5.77 -23.44 16.36
C LYS A 198 4.57 -22.50 16.23
N ARG A 199 3.42 -23.01 15.77
CA ARG A 199 2.18 -22.24 15.69
C ARG A 199 1.74 -21.69 17.04
N VAL A 200 1.56 -22.56 18.04
CA VAL A 200 1.11 -22.13 19.38
C VAL A 200 2.10 -21.16 20.01
N TYR A 201 3.40 -21.41 19.84
CA TYR A 201 4.45 -20.51 20.31
C TYR A 201 4.33 -19.09 19.71
N VAL A 202 4.12 -18.97 18.41
CA VAL A 202 3.93 -17.67 17.76
C VAL A 202 2.60 -17.02 18.18
N GLU A 203 1.50 -17.79 18.27
CA GLU A 203 0.19 -17.29 18.71
C GLU A 203 0.26 -16.69 20.12
N GLU A 204 0.95 -17.37 21.06
CA GLU A 204 1.17 -16.88 22.42
C GLU A 204 1.94 -15.56 22.44
N ILE A 205 3.04 -15.46 21.69
CA ILE A 205 3.84 -14.23 21.60
C ILE A 205 2.99 -13.09 21.06
N LEU A 206 2.34 -13.28 19.91
CA LEU A 206 1.63 -12.21 19.21
C LEU A 206 0.31 -11.82 19.88
N SER A 207 -0.25 -12.67 20.75
CA SER A 207 -1.49 -12.37 21.48
C SER A 207 -1.41 -11.05 22.27
N ASN A 208 -0.24 -10.74 22.83
CA ASN A 208 0.01 -9.56 23.68
C ASN A 208 0.67 -8.38 22.94
N VAL A 209 0.82 -8.47 21.62
CA VAL A 209 1.55 -7.48 20.80
C VAL A 209 0.60 -6.43 20.21
N SER A 210 0.99 -5.16 20.13
CA SER A 210 0.16 -4.11 19.54
C SER A 210 -0.23 -4.40 18.08
N GLU A 211 -1.42 -3.96 17.66
CA GLU A 211 -1.96 -4.24 16.31
C GLU A 211 -1.03 -3.76 15.19
N ASP A 212 -0.41 -2.59 15.34
CA ASP A 212 0.57 -2.08 14.36
C ASP A 212 1.73 -3.06 14.10
N ILE A 213 2.19 -3.77 15.13
CA ILE A 213 3.29 -4.73 14.99
C ILE A 213 2.78 -6.03 14.35
N VAL A 214 1.56 -6.47 14.70
CA VAL A 214 0.93 -7.63 14.03
C VAL A 214 0.74 -7.36 12.54
N VAL A 215 0.30 -6.14 12.18
CA VAL A 215 0.23 -5.68 10.79
C VAL A 215 1.60 -5.69 10.14
N ASP A 216 2.60 -5.12 10.79
CA ASP A 216 3.96 -5.05 10.26
C ASP A 216 4.54 -6.45 10.00
N ILE A 217 4.22 -7.43 10.84
CA ILE A 217 4.62 -8.83 10.68
C ILE A 217 3.87 -9.49 9.52
N ALA A 218 2.54 -9.38 9.45
CA ALA A 218 1.75 -9.92 8.35
C ALA A 218 2.23 -9.37 7.00
N ASN A 219 2.48 -8.06 6.91
CA ASN A 219 3.02 -7.44 5.71
C ASN A 219 4.43 -7.95 5.34
N GLU A 220 5.29 -8.25 6.31
CA GLU A 220 6.63 -8.79 6.04
C GLU A 220 6.58 -10.22 5.49
N LEU A 221 5.51 -10.95 5.81
CA LEU A 221 5.27 -12.32 5.36
C LEU A 221 4.48 -12.38 4.04
N ASP A 222 4.16 -11.22 3.46
CA ASP A 222 3.26 -11.05 2.31
C ASP A 222 1.88 -11.70 2.55
N ILE A 223 1.40 -11.66 3.80
CA ILE A 223 0.05 -12.09 4.14
C ILE A 223 -0.90 -10.95 3.78
N GLU A 224 -1.85 -11.24 2.89
CA GLU A 224 -2.92 -10.31 2.54
C GLU A 224 -3.78 -10.06 3.78
N ILE A 225 -3.57 -8.91 4.40
CA ILE A 225 -4.47 -8.42 5.44
C ILE A 225 -5.72 -7.96 4.71
N ASN A 226 -6.72 -8.83 4.60
CA ASN A 226 -8.05 -8.52 4.07
C ASN A 226 -8.74 -7.50 4.99
N GLN A 227 -8.31 -6.25 4.91
CA GLN A 227 -9.00 -5.13 5.51
C GLN A 227 -10.10 -4.73 4.57
N TYR A 228 -11.29 -5.26 4.84
CA TYR A 228 -12.54 -4.90 4.20
C TYR A 228 -12.46 -4.96 2.67
N ASP A 229 -12.87 -6.10 2.12
CA ASP A 229 -12.93 -6.41 0.68
C ASP A 229 -13.86 -5.45 -0.09
N ASP A 230 -13.44 -4.19 -0.21
CA ASP A 230 -14.03 -3.23 -1.11
C ASP A 230 -13.45 -3.48 -2.49
N LEU A 231 -14.31 -3.44 -3.51
CA LEU A 231 -13.89 -3.81 -4.86
C LEU A 231 -12.76 -2.87 -5.30
N GLU A 232 -11.63 -3.44 -5.70
CA GLU A 232 -10.58 -2.72 -6.40
C GLU A 232 -11.05 -2.38 -7.82
N VAL A 233 -10.85 -1.12 -8.21
CA VAL A 233 -11.33 -0.55 -9.48
C VAL A 233 -10.16 0.10 -10.18
N GLU A 234 -9.61 -0.60 -11.18
CA GLU A 234 -8.32 -0.26 -11.78
C GLU A 234 -8.36 0.95 -12.72
N LYS A 235 -9.44 1.18 -13.48
CA LYS A 235 -9.48 2.25 -14.49
C LYS A 235 -9.81 3.61 -13.88
N ILE A 236 -10.73 3.71 -12.93
CA ILE A 236 -11.01 4.99 -12.27
C ILE A 236 -9.83 5.45 -11.41
N ASN A 237 -9.01 4.54 -10.89
CA ASN A 237 -7.77 4.91 -10.19
C ASN A 237 -6.70 5.52 -11.12
N LYS A 238 -6.77 5.27 -12.44
CA LYS A 238 -5.86 5.88 -13.44
C LYS A 238 -6.25 7.30 -13.80
N LEU A 239 -7.42 7.78 -13.40
CA LEU A 239 -7.77 9.19 -13.52
C LEU A 239 -6.82 9.98 -12.60
N ASN A 240 -6.01 10.86 -13.16
CA ASN A 240 -5.24 11.88 -12.42
C ASN A 240 -6.15 12.94 -11.75
N PHE A 241 -7.43 12.60 -11.51
CA PHE A 241 -8.41 13.48 -10.92
C PHE A 241 -8.41 13.27 -9.41
N ASN A 242 -7.63 14.08 -8.71
CA ASN A 242 -7.45 14.04 -7.25
C ASN A 242 -8.78 13.92 -6.48
N TYR A 243 -9.86 14.47 -7.02
CA TYR A 243 -11.18 14.46 -6.38
C TYR A 243 -11.86 13.09 -6.39
N ILE A 244 -11.76 12.28 -7.46
CA ILE A 244 -12.41 10.96 -7.54
C ILE A 244 -11.74 9.97 -6.59
N ASN A 245 -10.40 9.95 -6.60
CA ASN A 245 -9.61 9.14 -5.66
C ASN A 245 -9.88 9.56 -4.21
N ASP A 246 -10.00 10.86 -3.93
CA ASP A 246 -10.40 11.37 -2.62
C ASP A 246 -11.79 10.87 -2.18
N GLN A 247 -12.78 10.76 -3.09
CA GLN A 247 -14.08 10.17 -2.73
C GLN A 247 -13.97 8.68 -2.40
N ILE A 248 -13.18 7.91 -3.15
CA ILE A 248 -12.95 6.49 -2.88
C ILE A 248 -12.28 6.29 -1.52
N ASP A 249 -11.25 7.09 -1.23
CA ASP A 249 -10.56 7.04 0.06
C ASP A 249 -11.45 7.48 1.21
N LYS A 250 -12.30 8.50 1.01
CA LYS A 250 -13.28 8.91 2.00
C LYS A 250 -14.34 7.83 2.25
N CYS A 251 -14.79 7.07 1.24
CA CYS A 251 -15.65 5.91 1.46
C CYS A 251 -14.98 4.89 2.37
N ARG A 252 -13.72 4.53 2.07
CA ARG A 252 -12.92 3.57 2.86
C ARG A 252 -12.74 4.00 4.29
N ASN A 253 -12.31 5.24 4.51
CA ASN A 253 -12.05 5.75 5.85
C ASN A 253 -13.34 5.75 6.68
N LYS A 254 -14.47 6.16 6.10
CA LYS A 254 -15.75 6.14 6.80
C LYS A 254 -16.26 4.75 7.13
N LEU A 255 -16.02 3.76 6.26
CA LEU A 255 -16.30 2.35 6.58
C LEU A 255 -15.48 1.89 7.80
N LYS A 256 -14.18 2.25 7.85
CA LYS A 256 -13.29 1.94 8.98
C LYS A 256 -13.73 2.62 10.28
N ASP A 257 -14.12 3.89 10.18
CA ASP A 257 -14.56 4.71 11.32
C ASP A 257 -15.97 4.34 11.80
N LYS A 258 -16.61 3.34 11.18
CA LYS A 258 -18.00 2.92 11.42
C LYS A 258 -19.02 4.04 11.17
N ASP A 259 -18.63 5.04 10.37
CA ASP A 259 -19.49 6.09 9.83
C ASP A 259 -20.17 5.60 8.55
N TYR A 260 -21.07 4.64 8.71
CA TYR A 260 -21.76 3.98 7.60
C TYR A 260 -22.63 4.94 6.79
N ASP A 261 -23.26 5.92 7.46
CA ASP A 261 -24.08 6.96 6.85
C ASP A 261 -23.25 7.87 5.94
N GLY A 262 -22.11 8.32 6.45
CA GLY A 262 -21.19 9.11 5.66
C GLY A 262 -20.55 8.31 4.53
N ALA A 263 -20.27 7.01 4.71
CA ALA A 263 -19.75 6.16 3.65
C ALA A 263 -20.72 6.05 2.47
N ILE A 264 -22.02 5.88 2.74
CA ILE A 264 -23.09 5.89 1.74
C ILE A 264 -23.18 7.26 1.05
N THR A 265 -23.04 8.35 1.82
CA THR A 265 -23.04 9.72 1.28
C THR A 265 -21.88 9.95 0.30
N ASN A 266 -20.69 9.43 0.62
CA ASN A 266 -19.54 9.50 -0.28
C ASN A 266 -19.70 8.58 -1.50
N ALA A 267 -20.36 7.42 -1.36
CA ALA A 267 -20.68 6.56 -2.49
C ALA A 267 -21.57 7.28 -3.52
N ARG A 268 -22.58 8.03 -3.06
CA ARG A 268 -23.40 8.92 -3.92
C ARG A 268 -22.53 9.97 -4.61
N THR A 269 -21.67 10.63 -3.84
CA THR A 269 -20.78 11.70 -4.33
C THR A 269 -19.80 11.17 -5.39
N LEU A 270 -19.30 9.95 -5.23
CA LEU A 270 -18.44 9.28 -6.21
C LEU A 270 -19.14 9.15 -7.57
N VAL A 271 -20.36 8.61 -7.60
CA VAL A 271 -21.12 8.48 -8.86
C VAL A 271 -21.41 9.85 -9.48
N GLU A 272 -21.82 10.84 -8.66
CA GLU A 272 -22.03 12.21 -9.14
C GLU A 272 -20.77 12.78 -9.79
N SER A 273 -19.61 12.58 -9.16
CA SER A 273 -18.31 13.09 -9.64
C SER A 273 -17.96 12.53 -11.01
N VAL A 274 -18.11 11.22 -11.19
CA VAL A 274 -17.84 10.56 -12.48
C VAL A 274 -18.83 11.01 -13.54
N CYS A 275 -20.11 11.15 -13.20
CA CYS A 275 -21.10 11.67 -14.14
C CYS A 275 -20.81 13.12 -14.56
N TYR A 276 -20.43 14.01 -13.62
CA TYR A 276 -20.03 15.37 -13.95
C TYR A 276 -18.82 15.38 -14.87
N TYR A 277 -17.78 14.61 -14.54
CA TYR A 277 -16.59 14.48 -15.38
C TYR A 277 -16.95 14.10 -16.82
N ILE A 278 -17.79 13.08 -17.02
CA ILE A 278 -18.18 12.62 -18.36
C ILE A 278 -18.95 13.72 -19.10
N LEU A 279 -19.87 14.44 -18.44
CA LEU A 279 -20.63 15.51 -19.09
C LEU A 279 -19.75 16.70 -19.46
N GLU A 280 -18.86 17.12 -18.57
CA GLU A 280 -17.89 18.20 -18.81
C GLU A 280 -16.95 17.86 -19.96
N ASP A 281 -16.37 16.66 -19.95
CA ASP A 281 -15.47 16.19 -21.01
C ASP A 281 -16.20 16.02 -22.35
N SER A 282 -17.49 15.68 -22.34
CA SER A 282 -18.33 15.62 -23.54
C SER A 282 -18.78 16.98 -24.09
N GLY A 283 -18.54 18.07 -23.36
CA GLY A 283 -19.01 19.41 -23.70
C GLY A 283 -20.54 19.60 -23.59
N LYS A 284 -21.26 18.72 -22.89
CA LYS A 284 -22.70 18.85 -22.65
C LYS A 284 -22.98 19.79 -21.48
N GLU A 285 -24.05 20.58 -21.61
CA GLU A 285 -24.49 21.47 -20.54
C GLU A 285 -25.06 20.69 -19.34
N ILE A 286 -24.61 21.02 -18.14
CA ILE A 286 -25.08 20.41 -16.89
C ILE A 286 -26.30 21.18 -16.37
N SER A 287 -27.49 20.73 -16.73
CA SER A 287 -28.76 21.34 -16.29
C SER A 287 -29.31 20.78 -14.97
N ASN A 288 -28.80 19.63 -14.50
CA ASN A 288 -29.37 18.85 -13.41
C ASN A 288 -28.50 18.81 -12.14
N LYS A 289 -27.91 19.95 -11.74
CA LYS A 289 -26.99 20.00 -10.59
C LYS A 289 -27.67 19.52 -9.31
N GLY A 290 -27.07 18.51 -8.67
CA GLY A 290 -27.50 17.95 -7.38
C GLY A 290 -28.55 16.84 -7.45
N ASP A 291 -29.11 16.56 -8.63
CA ASP A 291 -30.06 15.46 -8.85
C ASP A 291 -29.34 14.28 -9.54
N LEU A 292 -28.80 13.37 -8.73
CA LEU A 292 -28.05 12.21 -9.22
C LEU A 292 -28.87 11.36 -10.21
N ILE A 293 -30.19 11.23 -10.02
CA ILE A 293 -31.03 10.40 -10.89
C ILE A 293 -31.08 11.01 -12.30
N LYS A 294 -31.33 12.31 -12.40
CA LYS A 294 -31.34 13.01 -13.70
C LYS A 294 -29.94 13.08 -14.32
N LEU A 295 -28.92 13.26 -13.49
CA LEU A 295 -27.53 13.29 -13.94
C LEU A 295 -27.13 11.94 -14.57
N TYR A 296 -27.42 10.84 -13.88
CA TYR A 296 -27.16 9.49 -14.39
C TYR A 296 -27.94 9.19 -15.67
N LYS A 297 -29.22 9.58 -15.77
CA LYS A 297 -29.99 9.45 -17.03
C LYS A 297 -29.28 10.13 -18.20
N THR A 298 -28.86 11.38 -18.00
CA THR A 298 -28.19 12.16 -19.07
C THR A 298 -26.89 11.50 -19.53
N VAL A 299 -26.12 10.93 -18.60
CA VAL A 299 -24.88 10.18 -18.90
C VAL A 299 -25.19 8.84 -19.56
N SER A 300 -26.21 8.11 -19.09
CA SER A 300 -26.66 6.84 -19.67
C SER A 300 -27.10 7.02 -21.12
N ASP A 301 -27.89 8.07 -21.41
CA ASP A 301 -28.29 8.45 -22.77
C ASP A 301 -27.09 8.81 -23.64
N LEU A 302 -26.15 9.59 -23.10
CA LEU A 302 -24.91 9.93 -23.79
C LEU A 302 -24.14 8.66 -24.16
N LEU A 303 -23.97 7.73 -23.22
CA LEU A 303 -23.18 6.51 -23.39
C LEU A 303 -23.93 5.36 -24.09
N GLN A 304 -25.17 5.58 -24.55
CA GLN A 304 -26.02 4.55 -25.16
C GLN A 304 -26.25 3.34 -24.24
N MET A 305 -26.46 3.61 -22.96
CA MET A 305 -26.70 2.61 -21.91
C MET A 305 -28.16 2.51 -21.49
N ASP A 306 -29.06 3.23 -22.15
CA ASP A 306 -30.49 3.11 -21.86
C ASP A 306 -30.95 1.67 -22.16
N PRO A 307 -31.69 1.01 -21.24
CA PRO A 307 -32.16 -0.35 -21.43
C PRO A 307 -32.89 -0.58 -22.75
N SER A 308 -33.60 0.42 -23.28
CA SER A 308 -34.35 0.32 -24.54
C SER A 308 -33.47 0.16 -25.79
N ILE A 309 -32.17 0.49 -25.69
CA ILE A 309 -31.21 0.40 -26.80
C ILE A 309 -30.73 -1.05 -27.01
N TYR A 310 -30.73 -1.87 -25.96
CA TYR A 310 -30.30 -3.26 -26.07
C TYR A 310 -31.38 -4.14 -26.68
N ASN A 311 -30.98 -5.13 -27.50
CA ASN A 311 -31.90 -6.14 -27.99
C ASN A 311 -31.99 -7.32 -27.01
N GLU A 312 -30.88 -7.61 -26.35
CA GLU A 312 -30.70 -8.74 -25.45
C GLU A 312 -31.35 -8.46 -24.09
N ASP A 313 -32.36 -9.24 -23.72
CA ASP A 313 -33.14 -9.01 -22.51
C ASP A 313 -32.29 -9.04 -21.22
N PHE A 314 -31.21 -9.83 -21.18
CA PHE A 314 -30.29 -9.85 -20.04
C PHE A 314 -29.54 -8.52 -19.86
N LEU A 315 -29.16 -7.84 -20.94
CA LEU A 315 -28.52 -6.52 -20.88
C LEU A 315 -29.52 -5.44 -20.44
N LYS A 316 -30.77 -5.53 -20.90
CA LYS A 316 -31.85 -4.65 -20.42
C LYS A 316 -32.05 -4.80 -18.92
N GLN A 317 -32.06 -6.03 -18.42
CA GLN A 317 -32.25 -6.33 -17.00
C GLN A 317 -31.10 -5.79 -16.15
N ILE A 318 -29.85 -6.01 -16.56
CA ILE A 318 -28.66 -5.48 -15.86
C ILE A 318 -28.71 -3.95 -15.82
N SER A 319 -28.97 -3.30 -16.96
CA SER A 319 -29.02 -1.84 -17.07
C SER A 319 -30.14 -1.23 -16.22
N SER A 320 -31.32 -1.88 -16.19
CA SER A 320 -32.43 -1.50 -15.32
C SER A 320 -32.11 -1.70 -13.83
N GLY A 321 -31.31 -2.72 -13.52
CA GLY A 321 -30.76 -2.96 -12.18
C GLY A 321 -29.87 -1.80 -11.70
N PHE A 322 -28.98 -1.30 -12.55
CA PHE A 322 -28.15 -0.13 -12.22
C PHE A 322 -28.99 1.11 -11.91
N PHE A 323 -30.03 1.39 -12.69
CA PHE A 323 -30.97 2.46 -12.38
C PHE A 323 -31.60 2.30 -10.98
N SER A 324 -32.02 1.09 -10.64
CA SER A 324 -32.63 0.79 -9.34
C SER A 324 -31.64 1.03 -8.19
N ILE A 325 -30.38 0.60 -8.36
CA ILE A 325 -29.30 0.82 -7.39
C ILE A 325 -28.99 2.31 -7.23
N ILE A 326 -28.86 3.05 -8.34
CA ILE A 326 -28.62 4.50 -8.32
C ILE A 326 -29.76 5.24 -7.61
N ASN A 327 -31.02 4.88 -7.87
CA ASN A 327 -32.16 5.44 -7.17
C ASN A 327 -32.08 5.18 -5.65
N GLY A 328 -31.67 3.97 -5.25
CA GLY A 328 -31.42 3.64 -3.84
C GLY A 328 -30.34 4.51 -3.21
N ILE A 329 -29.17 4.61 -3.85
CA ILE A 329 -28.03 5.44 -3.41
C ILE A 329 -28.43 6.92 -3.32
N ALA A 330 -29.21 7.43 -4.29
CA ALA A 330 -29.67 8.80 -4.33
C ALA A 330 -30.66 9.12 -3.18
N SER A 331 -31.54 8.18 -2.86
CA SER A 331 -32.62 8.35 -1.87
C SER A 331 -32.12 8.30 -0.43
N LEU A 332 -31.08 7.51 -0.15
CA LEU A 332 -30.52 7.36 1.19
C LEU A 332 -30.07 8.69 1.81
N ARG A 333 -29.55 9.64 1.01
CA ARG A 333 -29.20 10.97 1.54
C ARG A 333 -30.41 11.74 2.07
N ASN A 334 -31.57 11.65 1.41
CA ASN A 334 -32.75 12.41 1.81
C ASN A 334 -33.29 11.89 3.15
N GLU A 335 -33.28 10.56 3.34
CA GLU A 335 -33.69 9.95 4.61
C GLU A 335 -32.66 10.17 5.73
N LEU A 336 -31.36 10.17 5.41
CA LEU A 336 -30.27 10.36 6.39
C LEU A 336 -30.01 11.83 6.75
N SER A 337 -30.25 12.78 5.83
CA SER A 337 -30.09 14.23 6.10
C SER A 337 -31.28 14.79 6.90
N ASP A 338 -32.49 14.28 6.67
CA ASP A 338 -33.69 14.61 7.46
C ASP A 338 -33.66 13.97 8.87
N ALA A 339 -32.71 13.07 9.14
CA ALA A 339 -32.53 12.43 10.45
C ALA A 339 -32.10 13.41 11.56
N HIS A 340 -31.65 14.62 11.21
CA HIS A 340 -31.46 15.69 12.19
C HIS A 340 -32.79 16.25 12.75
N GLY A 341 -33.95 15.85 12.20
CA GLY A 341 -35.28 16.32 12.61
C GLY A 341 -36.32 15.25 12.97
N ARG A 342 -36.00 13.94 12.91
CA ARG A 342 -36.96 12.85 13.26
C ARG A 342 -36.78 12.36 14.70
N SER A 343 -37.88 11.94 15.34
CA SER A 343 -37.84 11.24 16.62
C SER A 343 -37.04 9.93 16.51
N LYS A 344 -36.43 9.49 17.62
CA LYS A 344 -35.59 8.28 17.73
C LYS A 344 -36.21 6.99 17.16
N ASP A 345 -37.53 6.96 16.92
CA ASP A 345 -38.29 5.75 16.62
C ASP A 345 -38.38 5.41 15.11
N ASN A 346 -38.00 6.31 14.20
CA ASN A 346 -38.15 6.11 12.73
C ASN A 346 -36.85 6.24 11.91
N TYR A 347 -35.68 6.13 12.55
CA TYR A 347 -34.38 6.17 11.86
C TYR A 347 -33.85 4.75 11.62
N TYR A 348 -33.76 4.34 10.35
CA TYR A 348 -33.03 3.12 10.00
C TYR A 348 -31.53 3.44 9.98
N LYS A 349 -30.78 2.87 10.93
CA LYS A 349 -29.32 3.00 10.99
C LYS A 349 -28.66 1.95 10.10
N PRO A 350 -27.97 2.33 9.01
CA PRO A 350 -27.26 1.39 8.15
C PRO A 350 -26.16 0.66 8.93
N GLU A 351 -26.16 -0.67 8.85
CA GLU A 351 -25.03 -1.50 9.26
C GLU A 351 -23.92 -1.54 8.19
N TYR A 352 -22.73 -2.04 8.59
CA TYR A 352 -21.56 -2.21 7.72
C TYR A 352 -21.91 -2.83 6.36
N ARG A 353 -22.66 -3.93 6.34
CA ARG A 353 -23.02 -4.63 5.08
C ARG A 353 -23.78 -3.76 4.09
N HIS A 354 -24.61 -2.83 4.57
CA HIS A 354 -25.40 -1.94 3.71
C HIS A 354 -24.53 -0.84 3.14
N ALA A 355 -23.67 -0.24 3.97
CA ALA A 355 -22.69 0.75 3.51
C ALA A 355 -21.70 0.13 2.52
N MET A 356 -21.22 -1.08 2.81
CA MET A 356 -20.33 -1.82 1.94
C MET A 356 -20.97 -2.12 0.57
N LEU A 357 -22.22 -2.58 0.56
CA LEU A 357 -22.98 -2.80 -0.67
C LEU A 357 -23.12 -1.51 -1.48
N ALA A 358 -23.47 -0.40 -0.84
CA ALA A 358 -23.61 0.90 -1.51
C ALA A 358 -22.29 1.39 -2.09
N VAL A 359 -21.19 1.32 -1.33
CA VAL A 359 -19.84 1.71 -1.76
C VAL A 359 -19.38 0.86 -2.94
N ASN A 360 -19.47 -0.47 -2.84
CA ASN A 360 -19.05 -1.38 -3.90
C ASN A 360 -19.90 -1.22 -5.17
N SER A 361 -21.20 -0.98 -5.01
CA SER A 361 -22.08 -0.70 -6.14
C SER A 361 -21.71 0.61 -6.84
N ALA A 362 -21.49 1.68 -6.06
CA ALA A 362 -21.07 2.97 -6.60
C ALA A 362 -19.74 2.88 -7.36
N LYS A 363 -18.75 2.15 -6.81
CA LYS A 363 -17.48 1.89 -7.48
C LYS A 363 -17.66 1.15 -8.80
N THR A 364 -18.42 0.06 -8.78
CA THR A 364 -18.66 -0.76 -9.98
C THR A 364 -19.33 0.04 -11.09
N ILE A 365 -20.37 0.81 -10.73
CA ILE A 365 -21.08 1.66 -11.69
C ILE A 365 -20.14 2.75 -12.22
N SER A 366 -19.38 3.41 -11.34
CA SER A 366 -18.43 4.46 -11.72
C SER A 366 -17.35 3.96 -12.68
N GLU A 367 -16.77 2.79 -12.38
CA GLU A 367 -15.79 2.10 -13.23
C GLU A 367 -16.39 1.78 -14.60
N PHE A 368 -17.62 1.27 -14.63
CA PHE A 368 -18.29 0.92 -15.88
C PHE A 368 -18.61 2.16 -16.75
N LEU A 369 -19.13 3.23 -16.14
CA LEU A 369 -19.41 4.51 -16.81
C LEU A 369 -18.14 5.08 -17.42
N TYR A 370 -17.07 5.17 -16.62
CA TYR A 370 -15.79 5.69 -17.07
C TYR A 370 -15.17 4.83 -18.18
N SER A 371 -15.14 3.51 -18.00
CA SER A 371 -14.62 2.58 -19.00
C SER A 371 -15.31 2.72 -20.35
N SER A 372 -16.62 2.95 -20.32
CA SER A 372 -17.44 3.10 -21.52
C SER A 372 -17.19 4.43 -22.22
N TRP A 373 -16.97 5.50 -21.45
CA TRP A 373 -16.56 6.80 -21.98
C TRP A 373 -15.17 6.73 -22.65
N GLU A 374 -14.18 6.19 -21.96
CA GLU A 374 -12.81 6.02 -22.48
C GLU A 374 -12.80 5.22 -23.79
N ASN A 375 -13.52 4.10 -23.83
CA ASN A 375 -13.62 3.26 -25.03
C ASN A 375 -14.28 3.97 -26.22
N ARG A 376 -15.15 4.96 -25.98
CA ARG A 376 -15.77 5.75 -27.03
C ARG A 376 -14.78 6.75 -27.64
N ASN A 377 -14.05 7.48 -26.80
CA ASN A 377 -13.05 8.46 -27.26
C ASN A 377 -11.96 7.77 -28.09
N ILE A 378 -11.50 6.59 -27.67
CA ILE A 378 -10.52 5.78 -28.44
C ILE A 378 -11.05 5.39 -29.83
N LYS A 379 -12.36 5.23 -30.01
CA LYS A 379 -12.96 4.93 -31.33
C LYS A 379 -13.11 6.17 -32.19
N GLN A 380 -13.35 7.35 -31.60
CA GLN A 380 -13.41 8.61 -32.34
C GLN A 380 -12.03 9.02 -32.86
N ASP A 381 -10.98 8.92 -32.04
CA ASP A 381 -9.59 9.24 -32.43
C ASP A 381 -8.99 8.33 -33.52
N LYS A 382 -9.64 7.19 -33.82
CA LYS A 382 -9.21 6.26 -34.88
C LYS A 382 -9.98 6.43 -36.18
N CYS A 383 -11.03 7.25 -36.19
CA CYS A 383 -11.89 7.50 -37.35
C CYS A 383 -11.70 8.90 -37.95
N GLU A 384 -10.95 9.79 -37.28
CA GLU A 384 -10.33 10.99 -37.85
C GLU A 384 -8.93 10.66 -38.38
#